data_AF-A0A7Y4S073-F1
#
_entry.id   AF-A0A7Y4S073-F1
#
_cell.length_a   1.000
_cell.length_b   1.000
_cell.length_c   1.000
_cell.angle_alpha   90.00
_cell.angle_beta   90.00
_cell.angle_gamma   90.00
#
_symmetry.space_group_name_H-M   'P 1'
#
loop_
_entity.id
_entity.type
_entity.pdbx_description
1 polymer ?
#
loop_
_entity_poly.entity_id
_entity_poly.type
_entity_poly.pdbx_seq_one_letter_code
_entity_poly.pdbx_strand_id
1 'polypeptide(L)'
;MLIVMCGEIGAYFEIEEIQKIFAPEHLAIFKQKDPDFYYCILIALITGARSSEITSLESNQLKDNPPHLKIRDSKTLAGIRDIPIPQHLFIELKEYATGKDK
;
A
#
# COMPACT_ATOMS: atom_id res chain seq x y z
N MET A 1 3.54 -11.73 -14.12
CA MET A 1 3.39 -10.37 -14.67
C MET A 1 2.56 -9.59 -13.68
N LEU A 2 3.19 -8.76 -12.85
CA LEU A 2 2.50 -7.95 -11.84
C LEU A 2 2.16 -6.62 -12.51
N ILE A 3 0.92 -6.49 -13.00
CA ILE A 3 0.44 -5.27 -13.64
C ILE A 3 -0.07 -4.35 -12.53
N VAL A 4 0.63 -3.24 -12.27
CA VAL A 4 0.18 -2.23 -11.31
C VAL A 4 -0.69 -1.21 -12.04
N MET A 5 -1.97 -1.13 -11.67
CA MET A 5 -2.87 -0.08 -12.15
C MET A 5 -2.65 1.21 -11.34
N CYS A 6 -2.15 2.25 -11.99
CA CYS A 6 -2.18 3.61 -11.46
C CYS A 6 -3.46 4.30 -11.97
N GLY A 7 -4.25 4.94 -11.09
CA GLY A 7 -5.62 5.37 -11.38
C GLY A 7 -5.83 6.41 -12.50
N GLU A 8 -7.11 6.47 -12.92
CA GLU A 8 -7.81 7.36 -13.90
C GLU A 8 -7.37 7.38 -15.37
N ILE A 9 -6.17 6.92 -15.68
CA ILE A 9 -5.72 6.75 -17.07
C ILE A 9 -5.32 5.28 -17.21
N GLY A 10 -5.79 4.59 -18.25
CA GLY A 10 -5.49 3.18 -18.52
C GLY A 10 -4.02 2.94 -18.92
N ALA A 11 -3.08 3.50 -18.17
CA ALA A 11 -1.66 3.30 -18.30
C ALA A 11 -1.26 2.09 -17.46
N TYR A 12 -0.72 1.09 -18.15
CA TYR A 12 -0.12 -0.08 -17.53
C TYR A 12 1.38 0.12 -17.55
N PHE A 13 2.02 -0.08 -16.40
CA PHE A 13 3.47 -0.04 -16.29
C PHE A 13 4.01 -1.46 -16.17
N GLU A 14 5.07 -1.75 -16.92
CA GLU A 14 5.85 -2.98 -16.75
C GLU A 14 6.74 -2.89 -15.50
N ILE A 15 7.19 -4.04 -15.01
CA ILE A 15 7.98 -4.13 -13.77
C ILE A 15 9.25 -3.27 -13.87
N GLU A 16 9.90 -3.25 -15.04
CA GLU A 16 11.11 -2.47 -15.28
C GLU A 16 10.84 -0.96 -15.22
N GLU A 17 9.65 -0.52 -15.62
CA GLU A 17 9.25 0.88 -15.56
C GLU A 17 8.92 1.29 -14.12
N ILE A 18 8.22 0.42 -13.39
CA ILE A 18 7.95 0.60 -11.95
C ILE A 18 9.26 0.70 -11.18
N GLN A 19 10.22 -0.19 -11.45
CA GLN A 19 11.54 -0.15 -10.81
C GLN A 19 12.29 1.16 -11.10
N LYS A 20 12.19 1.69 -12.32
CA LYS A 20 12.81 2.99 -12.65
C LYS A 20 12.14 4.16 -11.96
N ILE A 21 10.81 4.15 -11.86
CA ILE A 21 10.03 5.23 -11.23
C ILE A 21 10.24 5.24 -9.71
N PHE A 22 10.14 4.08 -9.09
CA PHE A 22 10.19 3.95 -7.64
C PHE A 22 11.61 3.77 -7.10
N ALA A 23 12.58 3.47 -7.96
CA ALA A 23 14.02 3.40 -7.68
C ALA A 23 14.31 2.79 -6.28
N PRO A 24 14.29 1.45 -6.15
CA PRO A 24 14.24 0.73 -4.87
C PRO A 24 15.27 1.19 -3.83
N GLU A 25 16.46 1.59 -4.28
CA GLU A 25 17.53 2.17 -3.46
C GLU A 25 17.11 3.45 -2.74
N HIS A 26 16.33 4.32 -3.37
CA HIS A 26 15.81 5.54 -2.78
C HIS A 26 14.68 5.25 -1.80
N LEU A 27 13.78 4.30 -2.11
CA LEU A 27 12.74 3.87 -1.19
C LEU A 27 13.32 3.28 0.10
N ALA A 28 14.41 2.52 0.02
CA ALA A 28 15.09 2.00 1.21
C ALA A 28 15.62 3.12 2.12
N ILE A 29 16.04 4.26 1.56
CA ILE A 29 16.44 5.44 2.34
C ILE A 29 15.21 6.07 3.02
N PHE A 30 14.09 6.19 2.31
CA PHE A 30 12.85 6.73 2.88
C PHE A 30 12.33 5.87 4.03
N LYS A 31 12.43 4.53 3.94
CA LYS A 31 12.05 3.65 5.06
C LYS A 31 12.73 4.02 6.39
N GLN A 32 13.93 4.59 6.35
CA GLN A 32 14.66 5.01 7.55
C GLN A 32 14.42 6.48 7.93
N LYS A 33 14.36 7.37 6.93
CA LYS A 33 14.25 8.83 7.16
C LYS A 33 12.82 9.31 7.37
N ASP A 34 11.88 8.72 6.63
CA ASP A 34 10.45 9.04 6.66
C ASP A 34 9.65 7.74 6.39
N PRO A 35 9.50 6.90 7.44
CA PRO A 35 8.77 5.63 7.32
C PRO A 35 7.34 5.81 6.83
N ASP A 36 6.69 6.93 7.18
CA ASP A 36 5.31 7.22 6.81
C ASP A 36 5.17 7.38 5.31
N PHE A 37 6.04 8.18 4.72
CA PHE A 37 6.09 8.37 3.28
C PHE A 37 6.40 7.05 2.55
N TYR A 38 7.35 6.26 3.07
CA TYR A 38 7.68 4.95 2.52
C TYR A 38 6.47 4.01 2.50
N TYR A 39 5.79 3.85 3.65
CA TYR A 39 4.64 2.94 3.75
C TYR A 39 3.43 3.43 2.96
N CYS A 40 3.23 4.75 2.82
CA CYS A 40 2.19 5.28 1.93
C CYS A 40 2.43 4.87 0.47
N ILE A 41 3.67 5.00 -0.02
CA ILE A 41 4.03 4.59 -1.38
C ILE A 41 3.89 3.08 -1.56
N LEU A 42 4.38 2.29 -0.61
CA LEU A 42 4.31 0.84 -0.67
C LEU A 42 2.85 0.36 -0.73
N ILE A 43 1.98 0.89 0.14
CA ILE A 43 0.55 0.57 0.14
C ILE A 43 -0.09 0.97 -1.19
N ALA A 44 0.20 2.15 -1.72
CA ALA A 44 -0.31 2.58 -3.02
C ALA A 44 0.07 1.61 -4.15
N LEU A 45 1.33 1.16 -4.17
CA LEU A 45 1.85 0.25 -5.19
C LEU A 45 1.18 -1.13 -5.14
N ILE A 46 0.99 -1.69 -3.94
CA ILE A 46 0.43 -3.04 -3.80
C ILE A 46 -1.10 -3.07 -3.90
N THR A 47 -1.78 -2.00 -3.53
CA THR A 47 -3.26 -1.97 -3.43
C THR A 47 -3.96 -1.16 -4.52
N GLY A 48 -3.24 -0.27 -5.19
CA GLY A 48 -3.85 0.74 -6.07
C GLY A 48 -4.83 1.66 -5.35
N ALA A 49 -4.76 1.76 -4.02
CA ALA A 49 -5.61 2.65 -3.24
C ALA A 49 -5.24 4.12 -3.52
N ARG A 50 -6.25 4.98 -3.49
CA ARG A 50 -6.04 6.43 -3.66
C ARG A 50 -5.32 6.99 -2.45
N SER A 51 -4.59 8.10 -2.63
CA SER A 51 -3.92 8.78 -1.52
C SER A 51 -4.85 9.07 -0.34
N SER A 52 -6.08 9.53 -0.62
CA SER A 52 -7.09 9.77 0.42
C SER A 52 -7.51 8.51 1.18
N GLU A 53 -7.61 7.37 0.49
CA GLU A 53 -7.94 6.06 1.07
C GLU A 53 -6.80 5.56 1.97
N ILE A 54 -5.56 5.88 1.63
CA ILE A 54 -4.36 5.46 2.37
C ILE A 54 -4.18 6.30 3.63
N THR A 55 -4.38 7.62 3.53
CA THR A 55 -4.20 8.54 4.66
C THR A 55 -5.23 8.37 5.77
N SER A 56 -6.37 7.75 5.49
CA SER A 56 -7.42 7.45 6.48
C SER A 56 -7.38 6.00 6.98
N LEU A 57 -6.34 5.21 6.65
CA LEU A 57 -6.22 3.84 7.12
C LEU A 57 -5.96 3.75 8.62
N GLU A 58 -6.72 2.89 9.27
CA GLU A 58 -6.55 2.49 10.67
C GLU A 58 -5.91 1.10 10.77
N SER A 59 -5.14 0.86 11.84
CA SER A 59 -4.49 -0.43 12.11
C SER A 59 -5.48 -1.61 12.18
N ASN A 60 -6.72 -1.36 12.61
CA ASN A 60 -7.78 -2.36 12.69
C ASN A 60 -8.24 -2.89 11.31
N GLN A 61 -7.87 -2.20 10.21
CA GLN A 61 -8.21 -2.58 8.84
C GLN A 61 -7.26 -3.65 8.26
N LEU A 62 -6.12 -3.90 8.92
CA LEU A 62 -5.25 -5.05 8.66
C LEU A 62 -5.84 -6.30 9.32
N LYS A 63 -6.16 -7.32 8.52
CA LYS A 63 -6.76 -8.58 8.99
C LYS A 63 -5.84 -9.76 8.69
N ASP A 64 -5.67 -10.66 9.65
CA ASP A 64 -4.64 -11.71 9.62
C ASP A 64 -5.09 -13.08 9.09
N ASN A 65 -6.35 -13.28 8.67
CA ASN A 65 -6.83 -14.59 8.19
C ASN A 65 -7.92 -14.47 7.11
N PRO A 66 -7.59 -14.61 5.80
CA PRO A 66 -6.25 -14.52 5.22
C PRO A 66 -5.68 -13.09 5.35
N PRO A 67 -4.37 -12.87 5.21
CA PRO A 67 -3.80 -11.53 5.26
C PRO A 67 -4.38 -10.59 4.19
N HIS A 68 -5.11 -9.57 4.62
CA HIS A 68 -5.70 -8.56 3.73
C HIS A 68 -5.83 -7.19 4.39
N LEU A 69 -5.90 -6.15 3.55
CA LEU A 69 -6.24 -4.79 3.94
C LEU A 69 -7.66 -4.46 3.49
N LYS A 70 -8.49 -4.00 4.42
CA LYS A 70 -9.84 -3.54 4.12
C LYS A 70 -9.84 -2.06 3.81
N ILE A 71 -10.18 -1.66 2.58
CA ILE A 71 -10.44 -0.25 2.26
C ILE A 71 -11.92 0.04 2.50
N ARG A 72 -12.23 0.96 3.42
CA ARG A 72 -13.62 1.30 3.81
C ARG A 72 -14.02 2.72 3.43
N ASP A 73 -13.06 3.63 3.38
CA ASP A 73 -13.28 5.05 3.08
C ASP A 73 -13.20 5.28 1.57
N SER A 74 -14.30 5.02 0.86
CA SER A 74 -14.41 5.22 -0.58
C SER A 74 -15.67 6.00 -0.94
N LYS A 75 -15.54 6.86 -1.96
CA LYS A 75 -16.65 7.64 -2.53
C LYS A 75 -17.78 6.77 -3.11
N THR A 76 -17.48 5.53 -3.47
CA THR A 76 -18.45 4.58 -4.04
C THR A 76 -18.47 3.26 -3.26
N LEU A 77 -19.62 2.59 -3.24
CA LEU A 77 -19.78 1.25 -2.66
C LEU A 77 -18.82 0.24 -3.28
N ALA A 78 -18.55 0.36 -4.59
CA ALA A 78 -17.61 -0.52 -5.30
C ALA A 78 -16.14 -0.31 -4.90
N GLY A 79 -15.79 0.83 -4.31
CA GLY A 79 -14.43 1.06 -3.82
C GLY A 79 -14.19 0.51 -2.41
N ILE A 80 -15.24 0.06 -1.71
CA ILE A 80 -15.10 -0.74 -0.48
C ILE A 80 -14.68 -2.15 -0.90
N ARG A 81 -13.48 -2.56 -0.53
CA ARG A 81 -12.88 -3.81 -1.01
C ARG A 81 -11.87 -4.38 -0.02
N ASP A 82 -11.73 -5.70 -0.06
CA ASP A 82 -10.70 -6.43 0.67
C ASP A 82 -9.56 -6.75 -0.30
N ILE A 83 -8.35 -6.31 0.01
CA ILE A 83 -7.18 -6.45 -0.86
C ILE A 83 -6.21 -7.44 -0.22
N PRO A 84 -5.92 -8.59 -0.85
CA PRO A 84 -5.01 -9.57 -0.29
C PRO A 84 -3.59 -9.00 -0.24
N ILE A 85 -2.88 -9.27 0.85
CA ILE A 85 -1.49 -8.83 1.05
C ILE A 85 -0.60 -10.07 1.25
N PRO A 86 0.58 -10.15 0.65
CA PRO A 86 1.54 -11.21 0.95
C PRO A 86 1.90 -11.25 2.44
N GLN A 87 1.99 -12.46 3.02
CA GLN A 87 2.24 -12.66 4.46
C GLN A 87 3.42 -11.84 5.01
N HIS A 88 4.54 -11.77 4.26
CA HIS A 88 5.73 -11.04 4.69
C HIS A 88 5.47 -9.52 4.80
N LEU A 89 4.77 -8.92 3.83
CA LEU A 89 4.39 -7.50 3.88
C LEU A 89 3.35 -7.24 4.97
N PHE A 90 2.44 -8.18 5.21
CA PHE A 90 1.45 -8.06 6.26
C PHE A 90 2.11 -7.96 7.65
N ILE A 91 3.09 -8.83 7.93
CA ILE A 91 3.85 -8.79 9.20
C ILE A 91 4.56 -7.44 9.35
N GLU A 92 5.27 -6.99 8.31
CA GLU A 92 5.97 -5.72 8.31
C GLU A 92 5.03 -4.52 8.55
N LEU A 93 3.89 -4.47 7.85
CA LEU A 93 2.90 -3.41 8.02
C LEU A 93 2.27 -3.43 9.42
N LYS A 94 2.03 -4.62 9.98
CA LYS A 94 1.48 -4.77 11.33
C LYS A 94 2.48 -4.29 12.39
N GLU A 95 3.77 -4.59 12.23
CA GLU A 95 4.83 -4.09 13.10
C GLU A 95 4.93 -2.56 13.05
N TYR A 96 4.93 -1.99 11.84
CA TYR A 96 4.94 -0.55 11.64
C TYR A 96 3.71 0.14 12.27
N ALA A 97 2.51 -0.39 12.02
CA ALA A 97 1.27 0.15 12.58
C ALA A 97 1.23 0.07 14.11
N THR A 98 1.69 -1.02 14.71
CA THR A 98 1.73 -1.17 16.17
C THR A 98 2.76 -0.22 16.82
N GLY A 99 3.85 0.10 16.10
CA GLY A 99 4.85 1.05 16.57
C GLY A 99 4.35 2.50 16.69
N LYS A 100 3.21 2.81 16.05
CA LYS A 100 2.58 4.14 16.04
C LYS A 100 1.56 4.36 17.17
N ASP A 101 1.06 3.29 17.79
CA ASP A 101 0.06 3.34 18.87
C ASP A 101 0.70 3.64 20.26
N LYS A 102 1.84 4.36 20.30
CA LYS A 102 2.55 4.75 21.54
C LYS A 102 2.68 6.25 21.70
#